data_AF-A0A0B7BKY2-F1
#
_entry.id   AF-A0A0B7BKY2-F1
#
_cell.length_a   1.000
_cell.length_b   1.000
_cell.length_c   1.000
_cell.angle_alpha   90.00
_cell.angle_beta   90.00
_cell.angle_gamma   90.00
#
_symmetry.space_group_name_H-M   'P 1'
#
loop_
_entity.id
_entity.type
_entity.pdbx_description
1 polymer ?
#
loop_
_entity_poly.entity_id
_entity_poly.type
_entity_poly.pdbx_seq_one_letter_code
_entity_poly.pdbx_strand_id
1 'polypeptide(L)' 'DIDFWLGEVEQMLASEDYGKDLASVQNLVKKHQLMEADIAAHEDRIKDLNEQADQFVEAGVWDSESIVSRKKTINERD' A
#
# COMPACT_ATOMS: atom_id res chain seq x y z
N ASP A 1 8.78 4.75 0.39
CA ASP A 1 9.16 3.34 0.17
C ASP A 1 7.87 2.54 0.30
N ILE A 2 7.49 1.75 -0.70
CA ILE A 2 6.16 1.11 -0.74
C ILE A 2 5.97 0.11 0.40
N ASP A 3 7.05 -0.57 0.80
CA ASP A 3 7.06 -1.53 1.90
C ASP A 3 6.78 -0.88 3.26
N PHE A 4 7.28 0.35 3.45
CA PHE A 4 7.02 1.16 4.64
C PHE A 4 5.57 1.61 4.69
N TRP A 5 5.04 2.09 3.56
CA TRP A 5 3.66 2.53 3.44
C TRP A 5 2.66 1.39 3.70
N LEU A 6 2.87 0.22 3.09
CA LEU A 6 2.06 -0.98 3.36
C LEU A 6 2.06 -1.34 4.85
N GLY A 7 3.21 -1.23 5.51
CA GLY A 7 3.29 -1.46 6.97
C GLY A 7 2.50 -0.44 7.80
N GLU A 8 2.49 0.84 7.41
CA GLU A 8 1.67 1.86 8.06
C GLU A 8 0.17 1.59 7.87
N VAL A 9 -0.25 1.21 6.66
CA VAL A 9 -1.65 0.87 6.37
C VAL A 9 -2.10 -0.36 7.16
N GLU A 10 -1.29 -1.43 7.17
CA GLU A 10 -1.56 -2.65 7.97
C GLU A 10 -1.72 -2.32 9.46
N GLN A 11 -0.87 -1.43 10.00
CA GLN A 11 -0.97 -1.00 11.40
C GLN A 11 -2.24 -0.19 11.67
N MET A 12 -2.63 0.71 10.77
CA MET A 12 -3.86 1.49 10.91
C MET A 12 -5.11 0.61 10.80
N LEU A 13 -5.12 -0.38 9.91
CA LEU A 13 -6.20 -1.36 9.78
C LEU A 13 -6.32 -2.28 11.01
N ALA A 14 -5.22 -2.56 11.69
CA ALA A 14 -5.21 -3.32 12.93
C ALA A 14 -5.64 -2.52 14.18
N SER A 15 -5.98 -1.24 14.02
CA SER A 15 -6.40 -0.38 15.13
C SER A 15 -7.78 -0.80 15.70
N GLU A 16 -7.83 -1.10 17.00
CA GLU A 16 -9.08 -1.37 17.74
C GLU A 16 -9.58 -0.15 18.54
N ASP A 17 -9.14 1.07 18.21
CA ASP A 17 -9.65 2.29 18.82
C ASP A 17 -11.00 2.70 18.20
N TYR A 18 -12.06 2.63 19.00
CA TYR A 18 -13.43 2.98 18.60
C TYR A 18 -13.87 4.38 19.07
N GLY A 19 -13.00 5.11 19.77
CA GLY A 19 -13.34 6.38 20.39
C GLY A 19 -14.19 6.23 21.66
N LYS A 20 -14.12 7.22 22.54
CA LYS A 20 -14.82 7.25 23.84
C LYS A 20 -15.91 8.33 23.93
N ASP A 21 -15.93 9.24 22.96
CA ASP A 21 -16.84 10.38 22.89
C ASP A 21 -17.01 10.83 21.42
N LEU A 22 -18.00 11.69 21.17
CA LEU A 22 -18.34 12.16 19.82
C LEU A 22 -17.14 12.80 19.09
N ALA A 23 -16.30 13.55 19.81
CA ALA A 23 -15.14 14.21 19.22
C ALA A 23 -14.07 13.20 18.78
N SER A 24 -13.81 12.17 19.59
CA SER A 24 -12.89 11.09 19.25
C SER A 24 -13.39 10.26 18.06
N VAL A 25 -14.68 9.96 17.99
CA VAL A 25 -15.29 9.26 16.83
C VAL A 25 -15.18 10.10 15.55
N GLN A 26 -15.48 11.40 15.62
CA GLN A 26 -15.33 12.30 14.46
C GLN A 26 -13.88 12.37 13.95
N ASN A 27 -12.92 12.38 14.87
CA ASN A 27 -11.50 12.34 14.52
C ASN A 27 -11.12 11.00 13.85
N LEU A 28 -11.63 9.87 14.36
CA LEU A 28 -11.42 8.55 13.75
C LEU A 28 -12.00 8.48 12.33
N VAL A 29 -13.22 8.99 12.13
CA VAL A 29 -13.84 9.05 10.79
C VAL A 29 -13.00 9.89 9.84
N LYS A 30 -12.52 11.07 10.27
CA LYS A 30 -11.65 11.91 9.44
C LYS A 30 -10.34 11.23 9.10
N LYS A 31 -9.72 10.52 10.05
CA LYS A 31 -8.51 9.73 9.79
C LYS A 31 -8.78 8.62 8.78
N HIS A 32 -9.91 7.92 8.91
CA HIS A 32 -10.29 6.86 7.99
C HIS A 32 -10.48 7.38 6.56
N GLN A 33 -11.17 8.50 6.38
CA GLN A 33 -11.34 9.13 5.06
C GLN A 33 -10.01 9.54 4.42
N LEU A 34 -9.06 10.04 5.23
CA LEU A 34 -7.71 10.35 4.74
C LEU A 34 -6.95 9.09 4.33
N MET A 35 -7.09 8.00 5.10
CA MET A 35 -6.49 6.71 4.79
C MET A 35 -7.06 6.14 3.48
N GLU A 36 -8.39 6.18 3.27
CA GLU A 36 -9.02 5.74 2.02
C GLU A 36 -8.50 6.52 0.81
N ALA A 37 -8.37 7.84 0.92
CA ALA A 37 -7.82 8.67 -0.14
C ALA A 37 -6.33 8.36 -0.41
N ASP A 38 -5.57 8.06 0.62
CA ASP A 38 -4.16 7.70 0.51
C ASP A 38 -3.96 6.32 -0.13
N ILE A 39 -4.80 5.34 0.22
CA ILE A 39 -4.85 4.01 -0.43
C ILE A 39 -5.14 4.15 -1.92
N ALA A 40 -6.17 4.91 -2.29
CA ALA A 40 -6.52 5.12 -3.70
C ALA A 40 -5.35 5.75 -4.49
N ALA A 41 -4.62 6.70 -3.90
CA ALA A 41 -3.47 7.34 -4.55
C ALA A 41 -2.27 6.37 -4.71
N HIS A 42 -2.11 5.42 -3.82
CA HIS A 42 -1.02 4.43 -3.88
C HIS A 42 -1.34 3.24 -4.78
N GLU A 43 -2.62 2.91 -5.02
CA GLU A 43 -3.03 1.87 -5.98
C GLU A 43 -2.48 2.16 -7.39
N ASP A 44 -2.62 3.41 -7.85
CA ASP A 44 -2.08 3.85 -9.14
C ASP A 44 -0.56 3.68 -9.20
N ARG A 45 0.13 3.97 -8.10
CA ARG A 45 1.58 3.82 -8.00
C ARG A 45 2.03 2.36 -8.01
N ILE A 46 1.25 1.46 -7.40
CA ILE A 46 1.51 0.02 -7.43
C ILE A 46 1.32 -0.51 -8.85
N LYS A 47 0.29 -0.07 -9.58
CA LYS A 47 0.10 -0.38 -11.01
C LYS A 47 1.29 0.05 -11.85
N ASP A 48 1.72 1.31 -11.74
CA ASP A 48 2.88 1.82 -12.49
C ASP A 48 4.16 1.02 -12.19
N LEU A 49 4.34 0.58 -10.94
CA LEU A 49 5.50 -0.22 -10.53
C LEU A 49 5.42 -1.64 -11.09
N ASN A 50 4.21 -2.23 -11.12
CA ASN A 50 3.95 -3.53 -11.71
C ASN A 50 4.24 -3.53 -13.23
N GLU A 51 3.86 -2.48 -13.94
CA GLU A 51 4.15 -2.32 -15.37
C GLU A 51 5.64 -2.15 -15.65
N GLN A 52 6.34 -1.31 -14.87
CA GLN A 52 7.80 -1.15 -14.98
C GLN A 52 8.54 -2.47 -14.71
N ALA A 53 8.11 -3.22 -13.70
CA ALA A 53 8.67 -4.54 -13.40
C ALA A 53 8.51 -5.51 -14.58
N ASP A 54 7.34 -5.54 -15.23
CA ASP A 54 7.10 -6.38 -16.41
C ASP A 54 8.00 -5.97 -17.58
N GLN A 55 8.14 -4.67 -17.84
CA GLN A 55 9.03 -4.16 -18.88
C GLN A 55 10.51 -4.56 -18.64
N PHE A 56 10.99 -4.51 -17.40
CA PHE A 56 12.36 -4.91 -17.07
C PHE A 56 12.58 -6.41 -17.21
N VAL A 57 11.58 -7.23 -16.86
CA VAL A 57 11.63 -8.69 -17.07
C VAL A 57 11.66 -9.01 -18.57
N GLU A 58 10.81 -8.35 -19.37
CA GLU A 58 10.77 -8.53 -20.83
C GLU A 58 12.05 -8.06 -21.51
N ALA A 59 12.66 -6.97 -21.03
CA ALA A 59 13.94 -6.47 -21.52
C ALA A 59 15.15 -7.36 -21.17
N GLY A 60 14.95 -8.46 -20.43
CA GLY A 60 16.01 -9.41 -20.08
C GLY A 60 17.07 -8.81 -19.15
N VAL A 61 16.69 -7.82 -18.33
CA VAL A 61 17.59 -7.20 -17.35
C VAL A 61 18.06 -8.28 -16.37
N TRP A 62 19.37 -8.26 -16.04
CA TRP A 62 19.93 -9.17 -15.04
C TRP A 62 19.12 -9.03 -13.74
N ASP A 63 18.79 -10.12 -13.07
CA ASP A 63 17.97 -10.12 -11.84
C ASP A 63 16.44 -10.02 -12.00
N SER A 64 15.89 -10.46 -13.15
CA SER A 64 14.46 -10.62 -13.37
C SER A 64 13.74 -11.45 -12.28
N GLU A 65 14.43 -12.42 -11.67
CA GLU A 65 13.88 -13.28 -10.62
C GLU A 65 13.60 -12.51 -9.31
N SER A 66 14.52 -11.63 -8.90
CA SER A 66 14.34 -10.73 -7.76
C SER A 66 13.23 -9.70 -8.00
N ILE A 67 13.15 -9.15 -9.21
CA ILE A 67 12.09 -8.21 -9.62
C ILE A 67 10.72 -8.87 -9.53
N VAL A 68 10.58 -10.09 -10.08
CA VAL A 68 9.33 -10.87 -10.01
C VAL A 68 8.98 -11.23 -8.57
N SER A 69 9.96 -11.65 -7.76
CA SER A 69 9.71 -11.97 -6.35
C SER A 69 9.23 -10.75 -5.57
N ARG A 70 9.84 -9.59 -5.78
CA ARG A 70 9.45 -8.36 -5.09
C ARG A 70 8.07 -7.89 -5.54
N LYS A 71 7.78 -7.95 -6.84
CA LYS A 71 6.47 -7.67 -7.42
C LYS A 71 5.39 -8.53 -6.76
N LYS A 72 5.65 -9.83 -6.63
CA LYS A 72 4.73 -10.78 -6.01
C LYS A 72 4.46 -10.43 -4.54
N THR A 73 5.50 -10.15 -3.76
CA THR A 73 5.35 -9.79 -2.34
C THR A 73 4.53 -8.52 -2.13
N ILE A 74 4.70 -7.50 -2.99
CA ILE A 74 3.92 -6.26 -2.90
C ILE A 74 2.44 -6.54 -3.20
N ASN A 75 2.15 -7.30 -4.28
CA ASN A 75 0.77 -7.60 -4.68
C ASN A 75 0.04 -8.58 -3.75
N GLU A 76 0.75 -9.31 -2.88
CA GLU A 76 0.15 -10.16 -1.84
C GLU A 76 -0.27 -9.36 -0.60
N ARG A 77 0.19 -8.11 -0.46
CA ARG A 77 -0.07 -7.21 0.68
C ARG A 77 -1.05 -6.08 0.38
N ASP A 78 -1.34 -5.85 -0.90
CA ASP A 78 -2.38 -4.94 -1.40
C ASP A 78 -3.77 -5.61 -1.30
#